data_AF-A0A0F9U6D0-F1
#
_entry.id   AF-A0A0F9U6D0-F1
#
_cell.length_a   1.000
_cell.length_b   1.000
_cell.length_c   1.000
_cell.angle_alpha   90.00
_cell.angle_beta   90.00
_cell.angle_gamma   90.00
#
_symmetry.space_group_name_H-M   'P 1'
#
loop_
_entity.id
_entity.type
_entity.pdbx_description
1 polymer ?
#
loop_
_entity_poly.entity_id
_entity_poly.type
_entity_poly.pdbx_seq_one_letter_code
_entity_poly.pdbx_strand_id
1 'polypeptide(L)'
;ADLVIDALLGTGRARPIEGALAEVLERLQAARGRTLPPRLLAVDVPTGIDADTGAADPRCVAADATVALGWSKVGLHVLPGAQLAGRVEVVEIGIPKSVESEGWTELMTARWARSVLPERPAGAHKGTFGRALVVAGSPRYVGAAYLACMGGLRAGAGLVTLACASSLYPIFAAKLTEATFEPLPDDDGYLTAEGAHAVGQALTRPSTGSGRAYDALLVGPGLGQEGYVQAFMHSLLPHLTPDSVRGVVIDADGLNNLSKVEGWWKELAVPTVITPHPGELSRLTGLSMEEIQSDRLAVARKCAGEWGVTVVLKGANTVVAAPDPGGHGGRARLGSPSPCDAIACAGSLRPCDG
;
A
#
# COMPACT_ATOMS: atom_id res chain seq x y z
N ALA A 1 36.60 -20.21 -8.65
CA ALA A 1 35.65 -20.03 -9.76
C ALA A 1 35.16 -18.60 -9.69
N ASP A 2 34.96 -17.95 -10.82
CA ASP A 2 34.45 -16.56 -10.87
C ASP A 2 32.92 -16.50 -10.80
N LEU A 3 32.25 -17.63 -11.11
CA LEU A 3 30.80 -17.82 -11.05
C LEU A 3 30.48 -19.16 -10.40
N VAL A 4 29.49 -19.15 -9.51
CA VAL A 4 28.83 -20.32 -8.93
C VAL A 4 27.38 -20.30 -9.38
N ILE A 5 26.88 -21.45 -9.83
CA ILE A 5 25.48 -21.65 -10.18
C ILE A 5 24.85 -22.48 -9.06
N ASP A 6 23.90 -21.87 -8.35
CA ASP A 6 23.07 -22.56 -7.38
C ASP A 6 21.86 -23.15 -8.10
N ALA A 7 21.85 -24.47 -8.23
CA ALA A 7 20.73 -25.25 -8.73
C ALA A 7 20.47 -26.45 -7.81
N LEU A 8 20.73 -26.29 -6.50
CA LEU A 8 20.67 -27.39 -5.53
C LEU A 8 19.23 -27.66 -5.11
N LEU A 9 18.47 -26.63 -4.75
CA LEU A 9 17.05 -26.70 -4.39
C LEU A 9 16.26 -25.59 -5.11
N GLY A 10 15.01 -25.89 -5.50
CA GLY A 10 14.04 -24.94 -6.06
C GLY A 10 12.77 -24.88 -5.20
N THR A 11 11.58 -24.95 -5.81
CA THR A 11 10.27 -24.92 -5.12
C THR A 11 9.93 -26.15 -4.26
N GLY A 12 10.90 -27.00 -3.92
CA GLY A 12 10.69 -28.17 -3.06
C GLY A 12 10.41 -27.75 -1.62
N ARG A 13 9.65 -28.56 -0.87
CA ARG A 13 9.30 -28.25 0.54
C ARG A 13 10.53 -27.85 1.36
N ALA A 14 10.41 -26.75 2.10
CA ALA A 14 11.38 -26.29 3.08
C ALA A 14 11.66 -27.40 4.09
N ARG A 15 12.88 -27.93 4.04
CA ARG A 15 13.45 -28.74 5.11
C ARG A 15 14.67 -27.98 5.61
N PRO A 16 14.99 -28.07 6.92
CA PRO A 16 16.24 -27.53 7.42
C PRO A 16 17.40 -28.03 6.56
N ILE A 17 18.29 -27.12 6.18
CA ILE A 17 19.45 -27.50 5.39
C ILE A 17 20.47 -28.17 6.30
N GLU A 18 20.74 -29.44 6.02
CA GLU A 18 21.57 -30.32 6.86
C GLU A 18 22.58 -31.13 6.03
N GLY A 19 23.53 -31.77 6.72
CA GLY A 19 24.50 -32.70 6.14
C GLY A 19 25.36 -32.08 5.04
N ALA A 20 25.57 -32.83 3.96
CA ALA A 20 26.43 -32.42 2.86
C ALA A 20 25.98 -31.10 2.21
N LEU A 21 24.68 -30.80 2.19
CA LEU A 21 24.17 -29.55 1.62
C LEU A 21 24.55 -28.35 2.49
N ALA A 22 24.45 -28.48 3.82
CA ALA A 22 24.89 -27.45 4.75
C ALA A 22 26.38 -27.15 4.58
N GLU A 23 27.23 -28.19 4.48
CA GLU A 23 28.66 -28.02 4.26
C GLU A 23 28.98 -27.26 2.95
N VAL A 24 28.23 -27.53 1.88
CA VAL A 24 28.40 -26.82 0.59
C VAL A 24 28.06 -25.34 0.74
N LEU A 25 26.92 -25.02 1.38
CA LEU A 25 26.50 -23.63 1.57
C LEU A 25 27.42 -22.87 2.51
N GLU A 26 27.92 -23.50 3.57
CA GLU A 26 28.88 -22.88 4.49
C GLU A 26 30.21 -22.56 3.79
N ARG A 27 30.69 -23.45 2.91
CA ARG A 27 31.87 -23.17 2.06
C ARG A 27 31.60 -22.05 1.06
N LEU A 28 30.41 -22.01 0.47
CA LEU A 28 30.01 -20.93 -0.43
C LEU A 28 29.94 -19.59 0.30
N GLN A 29 29.33 -19.55 1.48
CA GLN A 29 29.25 -18.36 2.34
C GLN A 29 30.66 -17.86 2.72
N ALA A 30 31.56 -18.76 3.12
CA ALA A 30 32.95 -18.42 3.39
C ALA A 30 33.67 -17.87 2.15
N ALA A 31 33.43 -18.45 0.97
CA ALA A 31 33.98 -17.95 -0.29
C ALA A 31 33.44 -16.56 -0.67
N ARG A 32 32.16 -16.28 -0.39
CA ARG A 32 31.52 -14.97 -0.60
C ARG A 32 32.02 -13.89 0.35
N GLY A 33 32.65 -14.25 1.47
CA GLY A 33 33.32 -13.32 2.38
C GLY A 33 34.74 -12.89 1.97
N ARG A 34 35.28 -13.39 0.85
CA ARG A 34 36.64 -13.07 0.38
C ARG A 34 36.70 -11.72 -0.34
N THR A 35 37.91 -11.18 -0.49
CA THR A 35 38.16 -9.89 -1.18
C THR A 35 37.67 -9.88 -2.63
N LEU A 36 37.74 -11.03 -3.30
CA LEU A 36 37.22 -11.26 -4.64
C LEU A 36 36.21 -12.41 -4.56
N PRO A 37 34.95 -12.12 -4.20
CA PRO A 37 33.94 -13.16 -4.04
C PRO A 37 33.49 -13.68 -5.42
N PRO A 38 33.16 -14.98 -5.54
CA PRO A 38 32.56 -15.50 -6.75
C PRO A 38 31.18 -14.87 -6.94
N ARG A 39 30.77 -14.64 -8.19
CA ARG A 39 29.37 -14.32 -8.48
C ARG A 39 28.48 -15.54 -8.20
N LEU A 40 27.26 -15.30 -7.73
CA LEU A 40 26.28 -16.35 -7.45
C LEU A 40 25.02 -16.12 -8.30
N LEU A 41 24.72 -17.09 -9.16
CA LEU A 41 23.50 -17.14 -9.94
C LEU A 41 22.63 -18.29 -9.41
N ALA A 42 21.45 -17.97 -8.88
CA ALA A 42 20.48 -18.97 -8.49
C ALA A 42 19.56 -19.35 -9.67
N VAL A 43 19.28 -20.64 -9.80
CA VAL A 43 18.31 -21.18 -10.74
C VAL A 43 17.02 -21.43 -9.97
N ASP A 44 15.95 -20.84 -10.47
CA ASP A 44 14.60 -20.85 -9.93
C ASP A 44 14.39 -20.05 -8.63
N VAL A 45 15.02 -20.49 -7.54
CA VAL A 45 14.98 -19.87 -6.21
C VAL A 45 16.32 -20.13 -5.52
N PRO A 46 16.94 -19.14 -4.83
CA PRO A 46 18.13 -19.40 -4.03
C PRO A 46 17.89 -20.52 -3.01
N THR A 47 18.83 -21.45 -2.93
CA THR A 47 18.74 -22.60 -2.05
C THR A 47 18.60 -22.14 -0.60
N GLY A 48 17.49 -22.55 0.02
CA GLY A 48 17.14 -22.20 1.39
C GLY A 48 16.06 -21.13 1.53
N ILE A 49 15.58 -20.52 0.43
CA ILE A 49 14.40 -19.67 0.43
C ILE A 49 13.15 -20.52 0.19
N ASP A 50 12.15 -20.37 1.05
CA ASP A 50 10.81 -20.89 0.84
C ASP A 50 10.10 -20.06 -0.26
N ALA A 51 9.69 -20.74 -1.33
CA ALA A 51 9.13 -20.12 -2.53
C ALA A 51 7.79 -19.41 -2.30
N ASP A 52 7.04 -19.78 -1.26
CA ASP A 52 5.69 -19.25 -1.02
C ASP A 52 5.70 -18.12 0.00
N THR A 53 6.59 -18.19 0.99
CA THR A 53 6.60 -17.27 2.15
C THR A 53 7.78 -16.31 2.13
N GLY A 54 8.89 -16.68 1.49
CA GLY A 54 10.15 -15.93 1.54
C GLY A 54 10.94 -16.14 2.84
N ALA A 55 10.49 -17.03 3.73
CA ALA A 55 11.31 -17.50 4.84
C ALA A 55 12.62 -18.07 4.31
N ALA A 56 13.73 -17.81 5.00
CA ALA A 56 15.06 -18.23 4.56
C ALA A 56 15.78 -19.02 5.66
N ASP A 57 16.35 -20.16 5.29
CA ASP A 57 17.30 -20.88 6.13
C ASP A 57 18.51 -19.97 6.45
N PRO A 58 19.02 -19.95 7.69
CA PRO A 58 20.19 -19.15 8.05
C PRO A 58 21.45 -19.41 7.20
N ARG A 59 21.53 -20.57 6.53
CA ARG A 59 22.63 -20.93 5.63
C ARG A 59 22.40 -20.50 4.18
N CYS A 60 21.24 -19.91 3.85
CA CYS A 60 20.97 -19.38 2.52
C CYS A 60 21.98 -18.28 2.19
N VAL A 61 22.65 -18.42 1.04
CA VAL A 61 23.64 -17.45 0.57
C VAL A 61 22.97 -16.48 -0.41
N ALA A 62 23.13 -15.18 -0.18
CA ALA A 62 22.56 -14.15 -1.06
C ALA A 62 23.11 -14.25 -2.49
N ALA A 63 22.22 -14.45 -3.45
CA ALA A 63 22.51 -14.47 -4.88
C ALA A 63 22.72 -13.06 -5.43
N ASP A 64 23.55 -12.92 -6.47
CA ASP A 64 23.64 -11.66 -7.22
C ASP A 64 22.49 -11.55 -8.23
N ALA A 65 22.05 -12.68 -8.77
CA ALA A 65 20.89 -12.79 -9.64
C ALA A 65 20.19 -14.14 -9.47
N THR A 66 18.88 -14.16 -9.71
CA THR A 66 18.05 -15.36 -9.72
C THR A 66 17.29 -15.46 -11.03
N VAL A 67 17.37 -16.62 -11.70
CA VAL A 67 16.60 -16.92 -12.92
C VAL A 67 15.37 -17.73 -12.52
N ALA A 68 14.24 -17.07 -12.32
CA ALA A 68 12.98 -17.73 -11.98
C ALA A 68 12.37 -18.43 -13.20
N LEU A 69 12.06 -19.72 -13.08
CA LEU A 69 11.57 -20.53 -14.20
C LEU A 69 10.04 -20.49 -14.29
N GLY A 70 9.51 -20.15 -15.46
CA GLY A 70 8.06 -20.04 -15.72
C GLY A 70 7.50 -18.75 -15.13
N TRP A 71 7.06 -18.80 -13.88
CA TRP A 71 6.62 -17.62 -13.13
C TRP A 71 7.55 -17.34 -11.96
N SER A 72 7.54 -16.07 -11.54
CA SER A 72 8.20 -15.68 -10.30
C SER A 72 7.47 -16.25 -9.09
N LYS A 73 8.25 -16.58 -8.06
CA LYS A 73 7.76 -17.11 -6.78
C LYS A 73 7.56 -15.95 -5.80
N VAL A 74 6.59 -16.08 -4.89
CA VAL A 74 6.28 -15.04 -3.90
C VAL A 74 7.47 -14.78 -2.98
N GLY A 75 8.17 -15.84 -2.55
CA GLY A 75 9.32 -15.76 -1.66
C GLY A 75 10.52 -15.01 -2.21
N LEU A 76 10.58 -14.77 -3.53
CA LEU A 76 11.59 -13.90 -4.15
C LEU A 76 11.29 -12.40 -3.98
N HIS A 77 10.06 -12.06 -3.57
CA HIS A 77 9.55 -10.70 -3.45
C HIS A 77 9.01 -10.38 -2.06
N VAL A 78 9.16 -11.27 -1.09
CA VAL A 78 8.81 -11.05 0.32
C VAL A 78 10.06 -11.20 1.17
N LEU A 79 10.17 -10.39 2.21
CA LEU A 79 11.31 -10.45 3.13
C LEU A 79 11.22 -11.69 4.03
N PRO A 80 12.36 -12.30 4.40
CA PRO A 80 13.73 -11.94 4.02
C PRO A 80 14.16 -12.35 2.60
N GLY A 81 13.47 -13.29 1.96
CA GLY A 81 13.88 -13.86 0.66
C GLY A 81 14.20 -12.84 -0.44
N ALA A 82 13.47 -11.73 -0.52
CA ALA A 82 13.75 -10.64 -1.47
C ALA A 82 15.13 -9.99 -1.32
N GLN A 83 15.72 -10.00 -0.11
CA GLN A 83 17.10 -9.52 0.10
C GLN A 83 18.16 -10.52 -0.37
N LEU A 84 17.79 -11.80 -0.46
CA LEU A 84 18.69 -12.90 -0.79
C LEU A 84 18.59 -13.31 -2.28
N ALA A 85 17.53 -12.88 -2.97
CA ALA A 85 17.26 -13.22 -4.37
C ALA A 85 18.08 -12.43 -5.40
N GLY A 86 18.71 -11.31 -5.01
CA GLY A 86 19.42 -10.44 -5.94
C GLY A 86 18.52 -9.91 -7.06
N ARG A 87 19.08 -9.75 -8.27
CA ARG A 87 18.27 -9.39 -9.45
C ARG A 87 17.45 -10.59 -9.93
N VAL A 88 16.13 -10.53 -9.82
CA VAL A 88 15.23 -11.58 -10.31
C VAL A 88 14.88 -11.37 -11.78
N GLU A 89 15.10 -12.39 -12.60
CA GLU A 89 14.74 -12.43 -14.02
C GLU A 89 13.85 -13.66 -14.27
N VAL A 90 12.67 -13.44 -14.85
CA VAL A 90 11.71 -14.52 -15.11
C VAL A 90 11.90 -15.00 -16.54
N VAL A 91 12.09 -16.31 -16.72
CA VAL A 91 12.29 -16.94 -18.04
C VAL A 91 11.11 -17.85 -18.37
N GLU A 92 10.53 -17.64 -19.55
CA GLU A 92 9.48 -18.51 -20.08
C GLU A 92 10.06 -19.88 -20.44
N ILE A 93 9.46 -20.95 -19.90
CA ILE A 93 9.90 -22.34 -20.13
C ILE A 93 8.84 -23.16 -20.90
N GLY A 94 7.96 -22.48 -21.64
CA GLY A 94 6.94 -23.12 -22.48
C GLY A 94 5.68 -23.59 -21.74
N ILE A 95 5.42 -23.11 -20.52
CA ILE A 95 4.16 -23.43 -19.82
C ILE A 95 2.99 -22.69 -20.50
N PRO A 96 1.90 -23.39 -20.87
CA PRO A 96 0.75 -22.76 -21.49
C PRO A 96 0.06 -21.76 -20.53
N LYS A 97 -0.37 -20.61 -21.07
CA LYS A 97 -1.12 -19.60 -20.30
C LYS A 97 -2.46 -20.09 -19.76
N SER A 98 -3.03 -21.17 -20.33
CA SER A 98 -4.26 -21.79 -19.83
C SER A 98 -4.13 -22.39 -18.42
N VAL A 99 -2.91 -22.49 -17.89
CA VAL A 99 -2.63 -22.94 -16.52
C VAL A 99 -2.76 -21.79 -15.50
N GLU A 100 -2.76 -20.54 -15.97
CA GLU A 100 -3.02 -19.38 -15.10
C GLU A 100 -4.44 -19.47 -14.53
N SER A 101 -4.58 -19.35 -13.21
CA SER A 101 -5.87 -19.38 -12.54
C SER A 101 -6.24 -18.01 -11.97
N GLU A 102 -7.53 -17.81 -11.76
CA GLU A 102 -8.00 -16.67 -10.97
C GLU A 102 -7.44 -16.79 -9.53
N GLY A 103 -7.11 -15.64 -8.92
CA GLY A 103 -6.61 -15.59 -7.53
C GLY A 103 -5.08 -15.59 -7.36
N TRP A 104 -4.31 -15.65 -8.45
CA TRP A 104 -2.84 -15.59 -8.37
C TRP A 104 -2.35 -14.27 -7.76
N THR A 105 -1.20 -14.34 -7.07
CA THR A 105 -0.48 -13.16 -6.61
C THR A 105 0.23 -12.53 -7.81
N GLU A 106 0.01 -11.24 -8.06
CA GLU A 106 0.67 -10.53 -9.15
C GLU A 106 1.78 -9.60 -8.63
N LEU A 107 2.87 -9.46 -9.39
CA LEU A 107 3.89 -8.44 -9.12
C LEU A 107 3.54 -7.15 -9.89
N MET A 108 3.48 -6.03 -9.18
CA MET A 108 3.34 -4.72 -9.79
C MET A 108 4.65 -4.32 -10.46
N THR A 109 4.64 -4.27 -11.80
CA THR A 109 5.78 -3.87 -12.62
C THR A 109 5.57 -2.50 -13.26
N ALA A 110 6.66 -1.86 -13.72
CA ALA A 110 6.57 -0.61 -14.49
C ALA A 110 5.72 -0.77 -15.78
N ARG A 111 5.79 -1.95 -16.41
CA ARG A 111 4.96 -2.29 -17.58
C ARG A 111 3.48 -2.32 -17.22
N TRP A 112 3.14 -2.99 -16.11
CA TRP A 112 1.77 -3.00 -15.60
C TRP A 112 1.30 -1.59 -15.24
N ALA A 113 2.09 -0.83 -14.47
CA ALA A 113 1.75 0.53 -14.06
C ALA A 113 1.44 1.43 -15.28
N ARG A 114 2.27 1.36 -16.34
CA ARG A 114 2.02 2.09 -17.59
C ARG A 114 0.69 1.70 -18.26
N SER A 115 0.33 0.42 -18.23
CA SER A 115 -0.90 -0.09 -18.87
C SER A 115 -2.19 0.34 -18.17
N VAL A 116 -2.12 0.74 -16.90
CA VAL A 116 -3.28 1.15 -16.10
C VAL A 116 -3.37 2.66 -15.87
N LEU A 117 -2.41 3.45 -16.40
CA LEU A 117 -2.49 4.91 -16.33
C LEU A 117 -3.70 5.42 -17.14
N PRO A 118 -4.47 6.38 -16.61
CA PRO A 118 -5.62 6.92 -17.32
C PRO A 118 -5.20 7.74 -18.54
N GLU A 119 -6.03 7.71 -19.59
CA GLU A 119 -5.84 8.55 -20.77
C GLU A 119 -6.01 10.05 -20.46
N ARG A 120 -5.38 10.89 -21.29
CA ARG A 120 -5.43 12.35 -21.19
C ARG A 120 -5.90 12.95 -22.52
N PRO A 121 -7.20 12.98 -22.82
CA PRO A 121 -7.72 13.49 -24.09
C PRO A 121 -7.40 14.97 -24.30
N ALA A 122 -7.12 15.37 -25.55
CA ALA A 122 -6.75 16.76 -25.88
C ALA A 122 -7.86 17.78 -25.58
N GLY A 123 -9.13 17.40 -25.71
CA GLY A 123 -10.30 18.24 -25.41
C GLY A 123 -10.77 18.20 -23.95
N ALA A 124 -9.97 17.62 -23.05
CA ALA A 124 -10.36 17.47 -21.64
C ALA A 124 -10.32 18.80 -20.88
N HIS A 125 -11.15 18.90 -19.85
CA HIS A 125 -11.17 20.02 -18.90
C HIS A 125 -10.95 19.52 -17.47
N LYS A 126 -10.82 20.42 -16.49
CA LYS A 126 -10.58 20.04 -15.08
C LYS A 126 -11.60 19.01 -14.54
N GLY A 127 -12.88 19.11 -14.91
CA GLY A 127 -13.89 18.12 -14.52
C GLY A 127 -13.70 16.69 -15.08
N THR A 128 -12.90 16.53 -16.15
CA THR A 128 -12.66 15.22 -16.79
C THR A 128 -11.81 14.31 -15.91
N PHE A 129 -10.91 14.88 -15.10
CA PHE A 129 -9.95 14.14 -14.28
C PHE A 129 -10.39 13.98 -12.83
N GLY A 130 -11.68 14.20 -12.57
CA GLY A 130 -12.30 14.07 -11.27
C GLY A 130 -11.90 15.14 -10.25
N ARG A 131 -12.60 15.10 -9.12
CA ARG A 131 -12.47 16.03 -8.00
C ARG A 131 -12.22 15.26 -6.71
N ALA A 132 -11.13 15.57 -6.02
CA ALA A 132 -10.77 14.93 -4.76
C ALA A 132 -11.03 15.88 -3.59
N LEU A 133 -11.66 15.37 -2.53
CA LEU A 133 -11.74 16.03 -1.23
C LEU A 133 -10.69 15.41 -0.30
N VAL A 134 -9.88 16.24 0.34
CA VAL A 134 -8.86 15.81 1.31
C VAL A 134 -9.26 16.37 2.66
N VAL A 135 -9.51 15.50 3.64
CA VAL A 135 -9.79 15.85 5.03
C VAL A 135 -8.53 15.54 5.85
N ALA A 136 -7.73 16.57 6.11
CA ALA A 136 -6.39 16.39 6.67
C ALA A 136 -5.91 17.62 7.45
N GLY A 137 -4.89 17.38 8.27
CA GLY A 137 -4.19 18.42 9.02
C GLY A 137 -4.83 18.76 10.37
N SER A 138 -3.98 19.26 11.25
CA SER A 138 -4.25 19.71 12.61
C SER A 138 -3.11 20.66 13.02
N PRO A 139 -3.15 21.32 14.20
CA PRO A 139 -2.11 22.27 14.60
C PRO A 139 -0.71 21.66 14.61
N ARG A 140 -0.60 20.37 14.95
CA ARG A 140 0.69 19.64 15.01
C ARG A 140 1.15 19.12 13.64
N TYR A 141 0.22 18.89 12.70
CA TYR A 141 0.48 18.12 11.48
C TYR A 141 0.03 18.85 10.21
N VAL A 142 0.24 20.16 10.14
CA VAL A 142 -0.05 20.96 8.93
C VAL A 142 0.64 20.47 7.66
N GLY A 143 1.83 19.85 7.78
CA GLY A 143 2.56 19.29 6.64
C GLY A 143 1.86 18.10 5.98
N ALA A 144 1.08 17.32 6.74
CA ALA A 144 0.38 16.15 6.22
C ALA A 144 -0.70 16.55 5.19
N ALA A 145 -1.48 17.60 5.49
CA ALA A 145 -2.47 18.14 4.57
C ALA A 145 -1.83 18.64 3.27
N TYR A 146 -0.70 19.33 3.35
CA TYR A 146 0.04 19.80 2.19
C TYR A 146 0.47 18.63 1.29
N LEU A 147 1.16 17.65 1.84
CA LEU A 147 1.67 16.51 1.07
C LEU A 147 0.54 15.67 0.45
N ALA A 148 -0.56 15.47 1.19
CA ALA A 148 -1.74 14.78 0.68
C ALA A 148 -2.38 15.51 -0.52
N CYS A 149 -2.56 16.83 -0.41
CA CYS A 149 -3.13 17.63 -1.50
C CYS A 149 -2.22 17.63 -2.74
N MET A 150 -0.91 17.82 -2.52
CA MET A 150 0.07 17.79 -3.61
C MET A 150 0.16 16.42 -4.27
N GLY A 151 0.02 15.33 -3.50
CA GLY A 151 -0.07 13.97 -4.04
C GLY A 151 -1.24 13.82 -5.01
N GLY A 152 -2.44 14.30 -4.64
CA GLY A 152 -3.61 14.29 -5.53
C GLY A 152 -3.41 15.11 -6.81
N LEU A 153 -2.88 16.32 -6.69
CA LEU A 153 -2.58 17.19 -7.83
C LEU A 153 -1.54 16.57 -8.77
N ARG A 154 -0.46 16.01 -8.22
CA ARG A 154 0.62 15.37 -8.99
C ARG A 154 0.19 14.05 -9.64
N ALA A 155 -0.75 13.31 -9.02
CA ALA A 155 -1.37 12.14 -9.61
C ALA A 155 -2.30 12.49 -10.79
N GLY A 156 -2.64 13.76 -10.98
CA GLY A 156 -3.41 14.25 -12.13
C GLY A 156 -4.89 14.50 -11.85
N ALA A 157 -5.31 14.56 -10.59
CA ALA A 157 -6.66 14.98 -10.23
C ALA A 157 -6.97 16.36 -10.81
N GLY A 158 -8.20 16.52 -11.32
CA GLY A 158 -8.60 17.76 -11.98
C GLY A 158 -8.86 18.92 -11.03
N LEU A 159 -9.31 18.62 -9.81
CA LEU A 159 -9.43 19.55 -8.70
C LEU A 159 -9.13 18.82 -7.39
N VAL A 160 -8.42 19.47 -6.50
CA VAL A 160 -8.20 19.01 -5.12
C VAL A 160 -8.70 20.09 -4.18
N THR A 161 -9.62 19.72 -3.29
CA THR A 161 -10.09 20.59 -2.20
C THR A 161 -9.58 20.07 -0.87
N LEU A 162 -8.97 20.93 -0.06
CA LEU A 162 -8.65 20.63 1.34
C LEU A 162 -9.82 21.05 2.23
N ALA A 163 -10.45 20.08 2.89
CA ALA A 163 -11.33 20.31 4.02
C ALA A 163 -10.50 20.29 5.31
N CYS A 164 -10.42 21.44 5.99
CA CYS A 164 -9.53 21.65 7.13
C CYS A 164 -10.21 22.48 8.21
N ALA A 165 -9.63 22.48 9.42
CA ALA A 165 -10.05 23.38 10.48
C ALA A 165 -10.00 24.85 10.01
N SER A 166 -11.07 25.60 10.27
CA SER A 166 -11.21 27.00 9.84
C SER A 166 -10.14 27.89 10.46
N SER A 167 -9.76 27.64 11.71
CA SER A 167 -8.67 28.35 12.39
C SER A 167 -7.30 28.15 11.74
N LEU A 168 -7.09 27.04 11.02
CA LEU A 168 -5.85 26.72 10.31
C LEU A 168 -5.85 27.11 8.83
N TYR A 169 -6.99 27.53 8.28
CA TYR A 169 -7.13 27.89 6.87
C TYR A 169 -6.06 28.87 6.37
N PRO A 170 -5.73 29.99 7.08
CA PRO A 170 -4.70 30.92 6.60
C PRO A 170 -3.31 30.29 6.44
N ILE A 171 -2.98 29.30 7.28
CA ILE A 171 -1.69 28.58 7.22
C ILE A 171 -1.65 27.70 5.98
N PHE A 172 -2.75 27.02 5.66
CA PHE A 172 -2.83 26.18 4.47
C PHE A 172 -2.90 27.01 3.19
N ALA A 173 -3.69 28.08 3.17
CA ALA A 173 -3.82 28.98 2.02
C ALA A 173 -2.49 29.65 1.63
N ALA A 174 -1.57 29.84 2.60
CA ALA A 174 -0.23 30.35 2.34
C ALA A 174 0.69 29.33 1.64
N LYS A 175 0.41 28.02 1.74
CA LYS A 175 1.24 26.93 1.18
C LYS A 175 0.63 26.21 -0.02
N LEU A 176 -0.69 26.16 -0.09
CA LEU A 176 -1.44 25.44 -1.11
C LEU A 176 -2.14 26.47 -2.01
N THR A 177 -1.48 26.84 -3.11
CA THR A 177 -1.99 27.85 -4.05
C THR A 177 -2.95 27.29 -5.09
N GLU A 178 -2.82 26.01 -5.43
CA GLU A 178 -3.57 25.33 -6.49
C GLU A 178 -4.81 24.60 -5.96
N ALA A 179 -4.77 24.17 -4.69
CA ALA A 179 -5.91 23.52 -4.06
C ALA A 179 -6.98 24.54 -3.68
N THR A 180 -8.24 24.13 -3.75
CA THR A 180 -9.36 24.88 -3.15
C THR A 180 -9.56 24.47 -1.69
N PHE A 181 -10.39 25.19 -0.95
CA PHE A 181 -10.58 24.97 0.48
C PHE A 181 -12.05 24.83 0.83
N GLU A 182 -12.33 23.95 1.80
CA GLU A 182 -13.60 23.81 2.49
C GLU A 182 -13.33 23.96 4.00
N PRO A 183 -13.25 25.19 4.53
CA PRO A 183 -13.04 25.42 5.96
C PRO A 183 -14.20 24.82 6.77
N LEU A 184 -13.86 24.03 7.80
CA LEU A 184 -14.82 23.31 8.64
C LEU A 184 -14.84 23.89 10.06
N PRO A 185 -15.97 23.75 10.79
CA PRO A 185 -16.00 23.96 12.24
C PRO A 185 -14.91 23.16 12.96
N ASP A 186 -14.21 23.82 13.87
CA ASP A 186 -13.09 23.26 14.63
C ASP A 186 -13.10 23.72 16.09
N ASP A 187 -12.41 22.96 16.94
CA ASP A 187 -12.08 23.31 18.31
C ASP A 187 -10.55 23.32 18.44
N ASP A 188 -9.98 24.50 18.71
CA ASP A 188 -8.53 24.74 18.79
C ASP A 188 -7.72 24.16 17.60
N GLY A 189 -8.25 24.26 16.38
CA GLY A 189 -7.61 23.78 15.17
C GLY A 189 -7.83 22.31 14.85
N TYR A 190 -8.67 21.61 15.61
CA TYR A 190 -9.01 20.22 15.34
C TYR A 190 -10.47 20.03 14.93
N LEU A 191 -10.72 19.08 14.03
CA LEU A 191 -12.05 18.82 13.51
C LEU A 191 -12.98 18.19 14.55
N THR A 192 -14.24 18.62 14.54
CA THR A 192 -15.30 18.19 15.48
C THR A 192 -16.42 17.43 14.76
N ALA A 193 -17.35 16.81 15.49
CA ALA A 193 -18.51 16.14 14.89
C ALA A 193 -19.34 17.05 13.96
N GLU A 194 -19.41 18.35 14.26
CA GLU A 194 -20.06 19.34 13.38
C GLU A 194 -19.31 19.49 12.04
N GLY A 195 -17.98 19.47 12.09
CA GLY A 195 -17.13 19.42 10.90
C GLY A 195 -17.41 18.20 10.02
N ALA A 196 -17.69 17.03 10.61
CA ALA A 196 -18.05 15.83 9.84
C ALA A 196 -19.38 16.00 9.10
N HIS A 197 -20.35 16.66 9.74
CA HIS A 197 -21.62 16.98 9.10
C HIS A 197 -21.44 17.98 7.94
N ALA A 198 -20.59 18.99 8.12
CA ALA A 198 -20.21 19.92 7.06
C ALA A 198 -19.52 19.23 5.87
N VAL A 199 -18.66 18.24 6.11
CA VAL A 199 -18.10 17.37 5.04
C VAL A 199 -19.21 16.63 4.31
N GLY A 200 -20.17 16.03 5.02
CA GLY A 200 -21.31 15.35 4.40
C GLY A 200 -22.15 16.28 3.49
N GLN A 201 -22.38 17.52 3.92
CA GLN A 201 -23.04 18.54 3.10
C GLN A 201 -22.19 18.93 1.88
N ALA A 202 -20.87 19.06 2.04
CA ALA A 202 -19.96 19.36 0.94
C ALA A 202 -19.95 18.24 -0.13
N LEU A 203 -19.95 16.97 0.29
CA LEU A 203 -20.00 15.82 -0.62
C LEU A 203 -21.29 15.75 -1.45
N THR A 204 -22.41 16.19 -0.88
CA THR A 204 -23.74 16.15 -1.51
C THR A 204 -24.14 17.45 -2.20
N ARG A 205 -23.30 18.49 -2.13
CA ARG A 205 -23.58 19.81 -2.72
C ARG A 205 -23.80 19.68 -4.23
N PRO A 206 -24.83 20.34 -4.81
CA PRO A 206 -25.00 20.38 -6.25
C PRO A 206 -23.76 20.96 -6.92
N SER A 207 -23.22 20.26 -7.90
CA SER A 207 -22.07 20.70 -8.65
C SER A 207 -22.47 21.13 -10.05
N THR A 208 -21.76 22.08 -10.66
CA THR A 208 -22.05 22.54 -12.02
C THR A 208 -21.78 21.41 -13.03
N GLY A 209 -22.83 20.64 -13.36
CA GLY A 209 -22.77 19.45 -14.19
C GLY A 209 -23.71 18.34 -13.68
N SER A 210 -23.71 17.17 -14.32
CA SER A 210 -24.60 16.04 -14.01
C SER A 210 -24.04 15.07 -12.95
N GLY A 211 -23.26 15.54 -11.96
CA GLY A 211 -22.51 14.65 -11.06
C GLY A 211 -22.29 15.16 -9.64
N ARG A 212 -21.85 14.23 -8.77
CA ARG A 212 -21.47 14.41 -7.34
C ARG A 212 -20.44 15.51 -7.16
N ALA A 213 -20.44 16.23 -6.03
CA ALA A 213 -19.47 17.31 -5.77
C ALA A 213 -18.02 16.84 -5.83
N TYR A 214 -17.75 15.67 -5.27
CA TYR A 214 -16.45 15.03 -5.23
C TYR A 214 -16.57 13.57 -5.67
N ASP A 215 -15.51 13.07 -6.29
CA ASP A 215 -15.45 11.72 -6.82
C ASP A 215 -14.70 10.80 -5.86
N ALA A 216 -13.68 11.32 -5.18
CA ALA A 216 -12.91 10.60 -4.18
C ALA A 216 -12.71 11.44 -2.93
N LEU A 217 -12.63 10.77 -1.77
CA LEU A 217 -12.30 11.39 -0.50
C LEU A 217 -11.06 10.71 0.12
N LEU A 218 -10.10 11.49 0.59
CA LEU A 218 -9.03 11.05 1.47
C LEU A 218 -9.28 11.61 2.86
N VAL A 219 -9.22 10.80 3.89
CA VAL A 219 -9.34 11.24 5.29
C VAL A 219 -8.26 10.61 6.16
N GLY A 220 -7.69 11.43 7.05
CA GLY A 220 -6.84 10.93 8.12
C GLY A 220 -5.43 11.50 8.24
N PRO A 221 -4.71 11.90 7.17
CA PRO A 221 -3.36 12.44 7.29
C PRO A 221 -3.29 13.63 8.26
N GLY A 222 -2.65 13.42 9.41
CA GLY A 222 -2.41 14.46 10.41
C GLY A 222 -3.66 15.00 11.11
N LEU A 223 -4.75 14.24 11.18
CA LEU A 223 -5.96 14.68 11.90
C LEU A 223 -5.77 14.75 13.42
N GLY A 224 -4.81 14.00 13.97
CA GLY A 224 -4.70 13.82 15.42
C GLY A 224 -5.62 12.71 15.93
N GLN A 225 -5.58 12.44 17.23
CA GLN A 225 -6.26 11.30 17.88
C GLN A 225 -7.03 11.70 19.13
N GLU A 226 -7.26 13.00 19.31
CA GLU A 226 -8.00 13.61 20.40
C GLU A 226 -9.49 13.23 20.32
N GLY A 227 -10.21 13.38 21.44
CA GLY A 227 -11.59 12.87 21.57
C GLY A 227 -12.57 13.45 20.53
N TYR A 228 -12.45 14.73 20.18
CA TYR A 228 -13.28 15.35 19.14
C TYR A 228 -12.99 14.79 17.74
N VAL A 229 -11.76 14.35 17.45
CA VAL A 229 -11.39 13.75 16.14
C VAL A 229 -11.98 12.35 16.02
N GLN A 230 -12.02 11.61 17.12
CA GLN A 230 -12.72 10.33 17.16
C GLN A 230 -14.22 10.53 16.89
N ALA A 231 -14.84 11.53 17.52
CA ALA A 231 -16.24 11.88 17.27
C ALA A 231 -16.47 12.35 15.83
N PHE A 232 -15.54 13.12 15.25
CA PHE A 232 -15.55 13.49 13.83
C PHE A 232 -15.56 12.24 12.94
N MET A 233 -14.61 11.32 13.13
CA MET A 233 -14.50 10.11 12.30
C MET A 233 -15.76 9.26 12.35
N HIS A 234 -16.28 9.00 13.56
CA HIS A 234 -17.53 8.24 13.73
C HIS A 234 -18.72 8.95 13.06
N SER A 235 -18.81 10.27 13.16
CA SER A 235 -19.89 11.05 12.53
C SER A 235 -19.74 11.16 11.02
N LEU A 236 -18.54 10.96 10.46
CA LEU A 236 -18.29 11.01 9.03
C LEU A 236 -18.77 9.75 8.30
N LEU A 237 -18.61 8.56 8.91
CA LEU A 237 -18.91 7.27 8.25
C LEU A 237 -20.32 7.21 7.64
N PRO A 238 -21.40 7.62 8.34
CA PRO A 238 -22.76 7.59 7.77
C PRO A 238 -22.96 8.50 6.55
N HIS A 239 -22.08 9.49 6.35
CA HIS A 239 -22.12 10.39 5.19
C HIS A 239 -21.39 9.83 3.97
N LEU A 240 -20.66 8.71 4.10
CA LEU A 240 -19.93 8.06 3.02
C LEU A 240 -20.84 7.05 2.32
N THR A 241 -21.70 7.54 1.44
CA THR A 241 -22.69 6.74 0.70
C THR A 241 -22.35 6.70 -0.78
N PRO A 242 -22.84 5.70 -1.53
CA PRO A 242 -22.66 5.65 -2.98
C PRO A 242 -23.11 6.93 -3.69
N ASP A 243 -24.09 7.66 -3.15
CA ASP A 243 -24.58 8.91 -3.74
C ASP A 243 -23.69 10.11 -3.41
N SER A 244 -22.94 10.08 -2.31
CA SER A 244 -22.09 11.20 -1.88
C SER A 244 -20.68 11.16 -2.47
N VAL A 245 -20.09 9.97 -2.62
CA VAL A 245 -18.70 9.80 -3.12
C VAL A 245 -18.52 8.45 -3.82
N ARG A 246 -17.62 8.35 -4.80
CA ARG A 246 -17.38 7.06 -5.50
C ARG A 246 -16.40 6.14 -4.76
N GLY A 247 -15.47 6.70 -4.01
CA GLY A 247 -14.51 5.91 -3.25
C GLY A 247 -13.79 6.73 -2.19
N VAL A 248 -13.31 6.04 -1.17
CA VAL A 248 -12.69 6.63 0.01
C VAL A 248 -11.32 6.02 0.25
N VAL A 249 -10.36 6.84 0.65
CA VAL A 249 -9.06 6.42 1.18
C VAL A 249 -8.99 6.84 2.64
N ILE A 250 -8.72 5.88 3.53
CA ILE A 250 -8.50 6.15 4.95
C ILE A 250 -7.04 5.84 5.28
N ASP A 251 -6.32 6.82 5.81
CA ASP A 251 -4.89 6.70 6.13
C ASP A 251 -4.60 7.26 7.54
N ALA A 252 -3.43 6.91 8.08
CA ALA A 252 -2.84 7.55 9.26
C ALA A 252 -3.81 7.67 10.45
N ASP A 253 -4.04 8.89 10.96
CA ASP A 253 -4.94 9.11 12.09
C ASP A 253 -6.41 8.78 11.78
N GLY A 254 -6.79 8.77 10.49
CA GLY A 254 -8.07 8.21 10.07
C GLY A 254 -8.17 6.74 10.47
N LEU A 255 -7.11 5.94 10.25
CA LEU A 255 -7.05 4.53 10.65
C LEU A 255 -6.98 4.36 12.17
N ASN A 256 -6.18 5.18 12.86
CA ASN A 256 -6.05 5.11 14.33
C ASN A 256 -7.35 5.46 15.06
N ASN A 257 -8.16 6.36 14.51
CA ASN A 257 -9.48 6.66 15.06
C ASN A 257 -10.54 5.62 14.62
N LEU A 258 -10.45 5.12 13.38
CA LEU A 258 -11.31 4.04 12.89
C LEU A 258 -11.15 2.75 13.70
N SER A 259 -9.93 2.43 14.15
CA SER A 259 -9.68 1.25 15.00
C SER A 259 -10.37 1.30 16.37
N LYS A 260 -10.91 2.47 16.77
CA LYS A 260 -11.68 2.64 18.01
C LYS A 260 -13.18 2.42 17.79
N VAL A 261 -13.64 2.22 16.56
CA VAL A 261 -15.03 1.95 16.20
C VAL A 261 -15.19 0.44 15.99
N GLU A 262 -15.99 -0.20 16.84
CA GLU A 262 -16.21 -1.64 16.74
C GLU A 262 -16.96 -2.00 15.45
N GLY A 263 -16.42 -2.93 14.66
CA GLY A 263 -17.07 -3.36 13.42
C GLY A 263 -17.17 -2.28 12.35
N TRP A 264 -16.30 -1.26 12.38
CA TRP A 264 -16.28 -0.11 11.46
C TRP A 264 -16.45 -0.46 9.98
N TRP A 265 -15.97 -1.62 9.54
CA TRP A 265 -16.07 -2.05 8.15
C TRP A 265 -17.52 -2.31 7.70
N LYS A 266 -18.43 -2.56 8.65
CA LYS A 266 -19.87 -2.70 8.39
C LYS A 266 -20.56 -1.37 8.10
N GLU A 267 -19.95 -0.26 8.50
CA GLU A 267 -20.48 1.08 8.26
C GLU A 267 -20.03 1.65 6.91
N LEU A 268 -19.05 1.02 6.25
CA LEU A 268 -18.55 1.46 4.97
C LEU A 268 -19.47 1.00 3.82
N ALA A 269 -20.23 1.94 3.27
CA ALA A 269 -21.15 1.68 2.16
C ALA A 269 -20.54 1.96 0.78
N VAL A 270 -19.26 2.35 0.71
CA VAL A 270 -18.56 2.74 -0.53
C VAL A 270 -17.25 1.99 -0.68
N PRO A 271 -16.75 1.80 -1.93
CA PRO A 271 -15.42 1.26 -2.16
C PRO A 271 -14.37 2.02 -1.35
N THR A 272 -13.70 1.30 -0.45
CA THR A 272 -12.76 1.89 0.50
C THR A 272 -11.38 1.26 0.35
N VAL A 273 -10.36 2.12 0.32
CA VAL A 273 -8.95 1.73 0.40
C VAL A 273 -8.43 2.17 1.77
N ILE A 274 -7.80 1.26 2.50
CA ILE A 274 -7.05 1.59 3.71
C ILE A 274 -5.55 1.41 3.45
N THR A 275 -4.73 2.28 4.01
CA THR A 275 -3.27 2.30 3.76
C THR A 275 -2.45 2.09 5.02
N PRO A 276 -2.67 1.04 5.82
CA PRO A 276 -1.98 0.88 7.09
C PRO A 276 -0.50 0.52 6.91
N HIS A 277 0.38 1.04 7.76
CA HIS A 277 1.64 0.39 8.09
C HIS A 277 1.41 -0.75 9.11
N PRO A 278 2.39 -1.63 9.42
CA PRO A 278 2.17 -2.77 10.31
C PRO A 278 1.62 -2.40 11.69
N GLY A 279 2.13 -1.33 12.32
CA GLY A 279 1.56 -0.81 13.56
C GLY A 279 0.12 -0.28 13.48
N GLU A 280 -0.32 0.34 12.38
CA GLU A 280 -1.72 0.74 12.18
C GLU A 280 -2.61 -0.49 11.99
N LEU A 281 -2.14 -1.47 11.20
CA LEU A 281 -2.88 -2.72 11.01
C LEU A 281 -2.98 -3.54 12.30
N SER A 282 -1.95 -3.53 13.14
CA SER A 282 -1.95 -4.13 14.48
C SER A 282 -3.08 -3.58 15.34
N ARG A 283 -3.31 -2.26 15.34
CA ARG A 283 -4.43 -1.64 16.07
C ARG A 283 -5.80 -2.03 15.50
N LEU A 284 -5.91 -2.16 14.18
CA LEU A 284 -7.16 -2.55 13.51
C LEU A 284 -7.52 -4.02 13.72
N THR A 285 -6.52 -4.90 13.78
CA THR A 285 -6.72 -6.36 13.86
C THR A 285 -6.65 -6.93 15.27
N GLY A 286 -5.93 -6.25 16.17
CA GLY A 286 -5.52 -6.80 17.47
C GLY A 286 -4.32 -7.76 17.40
N LEU A 287 -3.81 -8.07 16.20
CA LEU A 287 -2.59 -8.89 16.04
C LEU A 287 -1.35 -8.08 16.42
N SER A 288 -0.31 -8.76 16.90
CA SER A 288 0.99 -8.13 17.10
C SER A 288 1.64 -7.76 15.75
N MET A 289 2.56 -6.80 15.77
CA MET A 289 3.33 -6.48 14.55
C MET A 289 4.19 -7.66 14.08
N GLU A 290 4.62 -8.53 14.98
CA GLU A 290 5.41 -9.73 14.63
C GLU A 290 4.57 -10.74 13.83
N GLU A 291 3.33 -11.01 14.28
CA GLU A 291 2.38 -11.85 13.55
C GLU A 291 2.01 -11.28 12.18
N ILE A 292 1.89 -9.95 12.07
CA ILE A 292 1.62 -9.30 10.78
C ILE A 292 2.82 -9.42 9.85
N GLN A 293 4.03 -9.27 10.36
CA GLN A 293 5.25 -9.26 9.56
C GLN A 293 5.67 -10.67 9.13
N SER A 294 5.32 -11.71 9.89
CA SER A 294 5.64 -13.10 9.54
C SER A 294 4.91 -13.58 8.29
N ASP A 295 3.69 -13.09 8.02
CA ASP A 295 2.96 -13.36 6.78
C ASP A 295 2.04 -12.19 6.37
N ARG A 296 2.67 -11.12 5.88
CA ARG A 296 1.97 -9.91 5.42
C ARG A 296 0.95 -10.18 4.33
N LEU A 297 1.22 -11.14 3.45
CA LEU A 297 0.38 -11.44 2.31
C LEU A 297 -0.92 -12.10 2.75
N ALA A 298 -0.83 -13.14 3.59
CA ALA A 298 -2.00 -13.82 4.12
C ALA A 298 -2.84 -12.90 5.00
N VAL A 299 -2.20 -12.11 5.87
CA VAL A 299 -2.90 -11.17 6.75
C VAL A 299 -3.64 -10.11 5.95
N ALA A 300 -2.98 -9.47 4.96
CA ALA A 300 -3.63 -8.46 4.13
C ALA A 300 -4.82 -9.02 3.34
N ARG A 301 -4.70 -10.23 2.77
CA ARG A 301 -5.80 -10.93 2.08
C ARG A 301 -6.97 -11.22 3.01
N LYS A 302 -6.69 -11.74 4.20
CA LYS A 302 -7.71 -12.04 5.21
C LYS A 302 -8.47 -10.76 5.58
N CYS A 303 -7.75 -9.70 5.93
CA CYS A 303 -8.34 -8.41 6.25
C CYS A 303 -9.17 -7.84 5.10
N ALA A 304 -8.67 -7.89 3.87
CA ALA A 304 -9.39 -7.38 2.70
C ALA A 304 -10.71 -8.15 2.45
N GLY A 305 -10.69 -9.47 2.59
CA GLY A 305 -11.89 -10.31 2.46
C GLY A 305 -12.89 -10.12 3.59
N GLU A 306 -12.41 -10.07 4.84
CA GLU A 306 -13.25 -9.94 6.04
C GLU A 306 -13.92 -8.57 6.13
N TRP A 307 -13.17 -7.51 5.84
CA TRP A 307 -13.66 -6.13 5.94
C TRP A 307 -14.30 -5.62 4.66
N GLY A 308 -14.16 -6.33 3.54
CA GLY A 308 -14.69 -5.87 2.25
C GLY A 308 -13.99 -4.61 1.71
N VAL A 309 -12.75 -4.34 2.13
CA VAL A 309 -11.97 -3.15 1.74
C VAL A 309 -10.67 -3.53 1.03
N THR A 310 -10.12 -2.62 0.24
CA THR A 310 -8.77 -2.79 -0.30
C THR A 310 -7.74 -2.40 0.77
N VAL A 311 -6.83 -3.31 1.11
CA VAL A 311 -5.76 -3.12 2.09
C VAL A 311 -4.43 -2.90 1.37
N VAL A 312 -3.83 -1.72 1.55
CA VAL A 312 -2.49 -1.38 1.09
C VAL A 312 -1.56 -1.41 2.31
N LEU A 313 -1.03 -2.60 2.62
CA LEU A 313 -0.15 -2.82 3.76
C LEU A 313 1.26 -2.31 3.44
N LYS A 314 1.56 -1.09 3.91
CA LYS A 314 2.83 -0.38 3.68
C LYS A 314 4.01 -1.11 4.32
N GLY A 315 5.19 -0.94 3.73
CA GLY A 315 6.46 -1.55 4.16
C GLY A 315 7.31 -1.92 2.96
N ALA A 316 8.52 -2.44 3.18
CA ALA A 316 9.36 -2.97 2.11
C ALA A 316 8.58 -4.05 1.34
N ASN A 317 8.42 -3.88 0.02
CA ASN A 317 7.56 -4.72 -0.81
C ASN A 317 6.10 -4.64 -0.32
N THR A 318 5.45 -3.51 -0.60
CA THR A 318 4.07 -3.23 -0.18
C THR A 318 3.10 -4.29 -0.70
N VAL A 319 2.16 -4.73 0.13
CA VAL A 319 1.11 -5.68 -0.28
C VAL A 319 -0.18 -4.91 -0.53
N VAL A 320 -0.80 -5.12 -1.69
CA VAL A 320 -2.13 -4.58 -2.01
C VAL A 320 -3.10 -5.74 -2.15
N ALA A 321 -4.02 -5.90 -1.22
CA ALA A 321 -5.06 -6.93 -1.25
C ALA A 321 -6.44 -6.29 -1.44
N ALA A 322 -7.23 -6.77 -2.40
CA ALA A 322 -8.59 -6.34 -2.66
C ALA A 322 -9.59 -7.45 -2.31
N PRO A 323 -10.82 -7.12 -1.89
CA PRO A 323 -11.84 -8.14 -1.63
C PRO A 323 -12.16 -8.90 -2.92
N ASP A 324 -12.36 -10.21 -2.82
CA ASP A 324 -12.80 -11.04 -3.95
C ASP A 324 -14.32 -11.25 -3.88
N PRO A 325 -15.10 -10.79 -4.88
CA PRO A 325 -16.54 -11.05 -4.95
C PRO A 325 -16.88 -12.56 -4.96
N GLY A 326 -15.94 -13.43 -5.35
CA GLY A 326 -16.14 -14.87 -5.47
C GLY A 326 -15.86 -15.68 -4.20
N GLY A 327 -15.35 -15.07 -3.12
CA GLY A 327 -15.06 -15.77 -1.86
C GLY A 327 -13.80 -16.65 -1.87
N HIS A 328 -12.93 -16.57 -2.88
CA HIS A 328 -11.71 -17.40 -3.00
C HIS A 328 -10.49 -16.82 -2.27
N GLY A 329 -10.72 -15.87 -1.36
CA GLY A 329 -9.66 -15.06 -0.75
C GLY A 329 -9.21 -13.96 -1.72
N GLY A 330 -9.18 -12.73 -1.24
CA GLY A 330 -8.94 -11.52 -2.05
C GLY A 330 -7.78 -11.60 -3.06
N ARG A 331 -7.92 -10.90 -4.21
CA ARG A 331 -6.81 -10.71 -5.15
C ARG A 331 -5.71 -9.90 -4.47
N ALA A 332 -4.46 -10.34 -4.59
CA ALA A 332 -3.33 -9.62 -4.00
C ALA A 332 -2.26 -9.30 -5.05
N ARG A 333 -1.68 -8.11 -4.91
CA ARG A 333 -0.55 -7.62 -5.70
C ARG A 333 0.60 -7.28 -4.75
N LEU A 334 1.82 -7.57 -5.17
CA LEU A 334 3.04 -7.17 -4.47
C LEU A 334 3.69 -5.99 -5.20
N GLY A 335 4.02 -4.94 -4.46
CA GLY A 335 4.84 -3.85 -4.92
C GLY A 335 6.30 -4.31 -5.02
N SER A 336 6.94 -4.01 -6.14
CA SER A 336 8.39 -4.20 -6.26
C SER A 336 9.14 -3.28 -5.28
N PRO A 337 10.36 -3.62 -4.85
CA PRO A 337 11.21 -2.76 -4.01
C PRO A 337 11.63 -1.42 -4.67
N SER A 338 11.21 -1.15 -5.90
CA SER A 338 11.42 0.15 -6.55
C SER A 338 10.62 1.24 -5.82
N PRO A 339 11.19 2.44 -5.60
CA PRO A 339 10.55 3.52 -4.84
C PRO A 339 9.29 4.03 -5.57
N CYS A 340 8.13 3.46 -5.27
CA CYS A 340 6.84 4.06 -5.54
C CYS A 340 6.38 4.81 -4.28
N ASP A 341 6.98 5.96 -4.03
CA ASP A 341 6.71 6.85 -2.88
C ASP A 341 5.39 7.65 -3.01
N ALA A 342 4.41 7.16 -3.79
CA ALA A 342 3.18 7.89 -4.10
C ALA A 342 1.91 7.30 -3.47
N ILE A 343 2.03 6.53 -2.39
CA ILE A 343 0.87 6.08 -1.60
C ILE A 343 0.67 7.12 -0.49
N ALA A 344 -0.40 7.93 -0.63
CA ALA A 344 -0.85 8.93 0.35
C ALA A 344 0.30 9.56 1.14
N CYS A 345 1.08 10.44 0.50
CA CYS A 345 2.29 10.99 1.07
C CYS A 345 2.00 11.74 2.39
N ALA A 346 2.16 11.06 3.52
CA ALA A 346 2.40 11.68 4.82
C ALA A 346 3.26 10.78 5.75
N GLY A 347 3.59 9.54 5.35
CA GLY A 347 4.16 8.54 6.28
C GLY A 347 5.51 7.92 5.92
N SER A 348 6.11 8.15 4.75
CA SER A 348 7.39 7.52 4.38
C SER A 348 8.41 8.51 3.82
N LEU A 349 8.99 9.31 4.70
CA LEU A 349 10.25 9.99 4.41
C LEU A 349 11.40 9.00 4.64
N ARG A 350 11.83 8.29 3.60
CA ARG A 350 13.25 7.93 3.49
C ARG A 350 13.90 8.91 2.50
N PRO A 351 15.05 9.49 2.82
CA PRO A 351 15.77 10.32 1.86
C PRO A 351 16.17 9.45 0.65
N CYS A 352 15.86 9.93 -0.55
CA CYS A 352 16.46 9.43 -1.77
C CYS A 352 17.93 9.89 -1.76
N ASP A 353 18.85 9.01 -1.36
CA ASP A 353 20.25 9.20 -1.69
C ASP A 353 20.45 8.82 -3.15
N GLY A 354 21.03 9.76 -3.92
CA GLY A 354 21.17 9.71 -5.38
C GLY A 354 22.26 8.80 -5.92
#